data_AF-A0A969KD52-F1
#
_entry.id   AF-A0A969KD52-F1
#
_cell.length_a   1.000
_cell.length_b   1.000
_cell.length_c   1.000
_cell.angle_alpha   90.00
_cell.angle_beta   90.00
_cell.angle_gamma   90.00
#
_symmetry.space_group_name_H-M   'P 1'
#
loop_
_entity.id
_entity.type
_entity.pdbx_description
1 polymer ?
#
loop_
_entity_poly.entity_id
_entity_poly.type
_entity_poly.pdbx_seq_one_letter_code
_entity_poly.pdbx_strand_id
1 'polypeptide(L)'
;MATGKISQFLVTRYPSKDQIMVGHHLVTKTCDELIAYLLDAENLQDPTHPFTLLMIEREFLSLGILLLKLVLMSPRSYGQLMQSLDGLIRHFRHKPEAECEWLMGFLETMQVILTLAVQESQYYSFASAT
;
A
#
# COMPACT_ATOMS: atom_id res chain seq x y z
N MET A 1 18.71 5.73 -18.27
CA MET A 1 18.47 6.77 -19.32
C MET A 1 17.10 7.45 -19.18
N ALA A 2 16.01 6.73 -18.89
CA ALA A 2 14.68 7.32 -18.69
C ALA A 2 14.54 8.18 -17.41
N THR A 3 15.09 7.73 -16.29
CA THR A 3 15.08 8.44 -14.99
C THR A 3 15.68 9.84 -15.08
N GLY A 4 16.78 10.02 -15.81
CA GLY A 4 17.42 11.34 -16.00
C GLY A 4 16.55 12.34 -16.74
N LYS A 5 15.79 11.90 -17.75
CA LYS A 5 14.85 12.77 -18.49
C LYS A 5 13.67 13.20 -17.62
N ILE A 6 13.16 12.29 -16.78
CA ILE A 6 12.07 12.58 -15.85
C ILE A 6 12.52 13.60 -14.78
N SER A 7 13.69 13.40 -14.18
CA SER A 7 14.24 14.35 -13.21
C SER A 7 14.42 15.74 -13.82
N GLN A 8 14.96 15.84 -15.04
CA GLN A 8 15.10 17.12 -15.73
C GLN A 8 13.75 17.81 -16.00
N PHE A 9 12.74 17.05 -16.41
CA PHE A 9 11.38 17.58 -16.61
C PHE A 9 10.80 18.15 -15.31
N LEU A 10 10.96 17.43 -14.19
CA LEU A 10 10.46 17.86 -12.88
C LEU A 10 11.17 19.12 -12.37
N VAL A 11 12.50 19.16 -12.46
CA VAL A 11 13.30 20.34 -12.07
C VAL A 11 12.90 21.58 -12.89
N THR A 12 12.63 21.39 -14.18
CA THR A 12 12.19 22.48 -15.06
C THR A 12 10.79 22.97 -14.69
N ARG A 13 9.88 22.08 -14.29
CA ARG A 13 8.48 22.44 -14.00
C ARG A 13 8.30 22.98 -12.58
N TYR A 14 9.11 22.53 -11.63
CA TYR A 14 8.97 22.82 -10.20
C TYR A 14 10.30 23.23 -9.55
N PRO A 15 10.95 24.30 -10.03
CA PRO A 15 12.30 24.67 -9.63
C PRO A 15 12.43 25.01 -8.13
N SER A 16 11.33 25.38 -7.46
CA SER A 16 11.29 25.72 -6.03
C SER A 16 10.92 24.54 -5.12
N LYS A 17 10.50 23.39 -5.66
CA LYS A 17 10.04 22.25 -4.86
C LYS A 17 11.20 21.44 -4.25
N ASP A 18 12.40 21.48 -4.84
CA ASP A 18 13.61 20.85 -4.28
C ASP A 18 14.01 21.45 -2.92
N GLN A 19 13.53 22.66 -2.61
CA GLN A 19 13.79 23.34 -1.34
C GLN A 19 12.86 22.87 -0.20
N ILE A 20 11.79 22.13 -0.52
CA ILE A 20 10.85 21.61 0.47
C ILE A 20 11.31 20.22 0.90
N MET A 21 11.96 20.14 2.06
CA MET A 21 12.23 18.86 2.70
C MET A 21 10.98 18.34 3.41
N VAL A 22 10.43 17.23 2.93
CA VAL A 22 9.44 16.44 3.68
C VAL A 22 10.21 15.45 4.56
N GLY A 23 10.06 15.57 5.87
CA GLY A 23 10.75 14.68 6.81
C GLY A 23 10.31 13.23 6.65
N HIS A 24 11.26 12.29 6.64
CA HIS A 24 10.98 10.85 6.52
C HIS A 24 9.97 10.33 7.56
N HIS A 25 9.97 10.90 8.77
CA HIS A 25 8.98 10.56 9.79
C HIS A 25 7.55 10.90 9.37
N LEU A 26 7.33 12.08 8.77
CA LEU A 26 6.02 12.48 8.28
C LEU A 26 5.58 11.57 7.13
N VAL A 27 6.47 11.27 6.18
CA VAL A 27 6.17 10.34 5.08
C VAL A 27 5.77 8.97 5.61
N THR A 28 6.55 8.42 6.55
CA THR A 28 6.27 7.10 7.15
C THR A 28 4.92 7.11 7.85
N LYS A 29 4.68 8.10 8.73
CA LYS A 29 3.43 8.22 9.47
C LYS A 29 2.22 8.36 8.54
N THR A 30 2.31 9.20 7.51
CA THR A 30 1.24 9.35 6.53
C THR A 30 0.99 8.07 5.74
N CYS A 31 2.03 7.34 5.35
CA CYS A 31 1.88 6.06 4.66
C CYS A 31 1.22 5.02 5.59
N ASP A 32 1.66 4.93 6.85
CA ASP A 32 1.12 3.99 7.83
C ASP A 32 -0.36 4.27 8.12
N GLU A 33 -0.71 5.54 8.39
CA GLU A 33 -2.09 5.97 8.65
C GLU A 33 -2.99 5.71 7.44
N LEU A 34 -2.51 5.96 6.22
CA LEU A 34 -3.30 5.73 5.01
C LEU A 34 -3.50 4.25 4.72
N ILE A 35 -2.49 3.40 4.96
CA ILE A 35 -2.62 1.94 4.87
C ILE A 35 -3.64 1.45 5.89
N ALA A 36 -3.54 1.91 7.15
CA ALA A 36 -4.47 1.54 8.20
C ALA A 36 -5.91 1.94 7.85
N TYR A 37 -6.12 3.16 7.37
CA TYR A 37 -7.43 3.65 6.91
C TYR A 37 -7.98 2.80 5.77
N LEU A 38 -7.18 2.57 4.71
CA LEU A 38 -7.62 1.82 3.54
C LEU A 38 -7.96 0.37 3.86
N LEU A 39 -7.28 -0.26 4.81
CA LEU A 39 -7.46 -1.68 5.14
C LEU A 39 -8.18 -1.89 6.47
N ASP A 40 -8.91 -0.89 6.95
CA ASP A 40 -9.68 -0.98 8.18
C ASP A 40 -10.92 -1.86 7.97
N ALA A 41 -10.94 -3.00 8.66
CA ALA A 41 -12.02 -3.96 8.59
C ALA A 41 -13.35 -3.43 9.16
N GLU A 42 -13.31 -2.43 10.05
CA GLU A 42 -14.51 -1.83 10.64
C GLU A 42 -15.24 -0.93 9.63
N ASN A 43 -14.52 -0.34 8.67
CA ASN A 43 -15.07 0.57 7.67
C ASN A 43 -15.70 -0.16 6.46
N LEU A 44 -15.68 -1.49 6.44
CA LEU A 44 -16.23 -2.29 5.34
C LEU A 44 -17.75 -2.23 5.21
N GLN A 45 -18.43 -1.78 6.28
CA GLN A 45 -19.87 -1.54 6.25
C GLN A 45 -20.23 -0.20 5.61
N ASP A 46 -19.26 0.69 5.41
CA ASP A 46 -19.46 1.97 4.72
C ASP A 46 -19.23 1.77 3.21
N PRO A 47 -20.30 1.82 2.37
CA PRO A 47 -20.18 1.67 0.92
C PRO A 47 -19.47 2.85 0.25
N THR A 48 -19.32 3.99 0.94
CA THR A 48 -18.59 5.16 0.43
C THR A 48 -17.09 5.10 0.72
N HIS A 49 -16.68 4.17 1.59
CA HIS A 49 -15.28 3.98 1.90
C HIS A 49 -14.52 3.49 0.66
N PRO A 50 -13.35 4.06 0.32
CA PRO A 50 -12.62 3.73 -0.91
C PRO A 50 -12.32 2.25 -1.07
N PHE A 51 -11.99 1.57 0.04
CA PHE A 51 -11.76 0.13 0.01
C PHE A 51 -13.01 -0.64 -0.40
N THR A 52 -14.13 -0.37 0.28
CA THR A 52 -15.40 -1.05 0.03
C THR A 52 -15.83 -0.86 -1.42
N LEU A 53 -15.73 0.37 -1.93
CA LEU A 53 -16.03 0.70 -3.32
C LEU A 53 -15.15 -0.11 -4.30
N LEU A 54 -13.83 -0.10 -4.11
CA LEU A 54 -12.89 -0.82 -4.97
C LEU A 54 -13.09 -2.35 -4.91
N MET A 55 -13.51 -2.89 -3.76
CA MET A 55 -13.81 -4.32 -3.63
C MET A 55 -15.10 -4.69 -4.37
N ILE A 56 -16.16 -3.87 -4.26
CA ILE A 56 -17.42 -4.06 -5.01
C ILE A 56 -17.17 -4.03 -6.52
N GLU A 57 -16.35 -3.07 -6.98
CA GLU A 57 -15.98 -2.92 -8.39
C GLU A 57 -14.94 -3.95 -8.86
N ARG A 58 -14.42 -4.80 -7.96
CA ARG A 58 -13.34 -5.77 -8.22
C ARG A 58 -12.06 -5.14 -8.78
N GLU A 59 -11.81 -3.88 -8.42
CA GLU A 59 -10.64 -3.09 -8.78
C GLU A 59 -9.44 -3.41 -7.86
N PHE A 60 -9.17 -4.71 -7.66
CA PHE A 60 -8.14 -5.20 -6.72
C PHE A 60 -6.74 -4.74 -7.09
N LEU A 61 -6.44 -4.72 -8.40
CA LEU A 61 -5.14 -4.28 -8.90
C LEU A 61 -4.91 -2.79 -8.63
N SER A 62 -5.95 -1.97 -8.78
CA SER A 62 -5.89 -0.53 -8.52
C SER A 62 -5.56 -0.25 -7.04
N LEU A 63 -6.24 -0.92 -6.12
CA LEU A 63 -5.91 -0.85 -4.69
C LEU A 63 -4.51 -1.40 -4.40
N GLY A 64 -4.15 -2.55 -4.97
CA GLY A 64 -2.85 -3.17 -4.74
C GLY A 64 -1.68 -2.32 -5.23
N ILE A 65 -1.82 -1.65 -6.38
CA ILE A 65 -0.83 -0.68 -6.88
C ILE A 65 -0.75 0.54 -5.96
N LEU A 66 -1.87 1.02 -5.42
CA LEU A 66 -1.88 2.12 -4.46
C LEU A 66 -1.10 1.74 -3.19
N LEU A 67 -1.39 0.58 -2.59
CA LEU A 67 -0.69 0.09 -1.41
C LEU A 67 0.80 -0.13 -1.67
N LEU A 68 1.15 -0.69 -2.84
CA LEU A 68 2.55 -0.82 -3.25
C LEU A 68 3.25 0.54 -3.33
N LYS A 69 2.62 1.56 -3.92
CA LYS A 69 3.21 2.90 -3.98
C LYS A 69 3.50 3.46 -2.59
N LEU A 70 2.62 3.24 -1.61
CA LEU A 70 2.85 3.67 -0.22
C LEU A 70 4.07 2.97 0.39
N VAL A 71 4.20 1.65 0.18
CA VAL A 71 5.38 0.89 0.60
C VAL A 71 6.66 1.37 -0.10
N LEU A 72 6.60 1.72 -1.39
CA LEU A 72 7.76 2.24 -2.12
C LEU A 72 8.13 3.66 -1.70
N MET A 73 7.16 4.48 -1.28
CA MET A 73 7.40 5.81 -0.71
C MET A 73 8.01 5.73 0.70
N SER A 74 7.59 4.75 1.49
CA SER A 74 8.11 4.46 2.82
C SER A 74 8.29 2.95 3.00
N PRO A 75 9.49 2.40 2.78
CA PRO A 75 9.74 0.96 2.96
C PRO A 75 9.42 0.47 4.37
N ARG A 76 9.53 1.35 5.38
CA ARG A 76 9.15 1.06 6.78
C ARG A 76 7.66 0.73 6.94
N SER A 77 6.82 1.21 6.03
CA SER A 77 5.37 1.04 6.08
C SER A 77 4.87 -0.32 5.62
N TYR A 78 5.73 -1.19 5.10
CA TYR A 78 5.32 -2.57 4.79
C TYR A 78 4.99 -3.38 6.05
N GLY A 79 5.59 -3.08 7.20
CA GLY A 79 5.15 -3.67 8.48
C GLY A 79 3.67 -3.38 8.76
N GLN A 80 3.25 -2.12 8.59
CA GLN A 80 1.86 -1.71 8.72
C GLN A 80 0.95 -2.40 7.68
N LEU A 81 1.40 -2.52 6.43
CA LEU A 81 0.66 -3.24 5.39
C LEU A 81 0.38 -4.69 5.80
N MET A 82 1.41 -5.41 6.24
CA MET A 82 1.25 -6.81 6.67
C MET A 82 0.33 -6.93 7.88
N GLN A 83 0.44 -6.01 8.85
CA GLN A 83 -0.43 -5.99 10.03
C GLN A 83 -1.90 -5.75 9.65
N SER A 84 -2.17 -4.81 8.75
CA SER A 84 -3.51 -4.50 8.28
C SER A 84 -4.12 -5.65 7.46
N LEU A 85 -3.34 -6.31 6.59
CA LEU A 85 -3.78 -7.51 5.87
C LEU A 85 -4.13 -8.66 6.81
N ASP A 86 -3.30 -8.91 7.83
CA ASP A 86 -3.60 -9.90 8.86
C ASP A 86 -4.86 -9.54 9.67
N GLY A 87 -5.10 -8.24 9.91
CA GLY A 87 -6.34 -7.73 10.49
C GLY A 87 -7.58 -8.11 9.67
N LEU A 88 -7.54 -7.90 8.35
CA LEU A 88 -8.61 -8.32 7.44
C LEU A 88 -8.82 -9.83 7.45
N ILE A 89 -7.75 -10.62 7.34
CA ILE A 89 -7.84 -12.09 7.39
C ILE A 89 -8.49 -12.56 8.69
N ARG A 90 -8.11 -11.96 9.84
CA ARG A 90 -8.72 -12.27 11.13
C ARG A 90 -10.19 -11.89 11.20
N HIS A 91 -10.57 -10.73 10.66
CA HIS A 91 -11.96 -10.27 10.64
C HIS A 91 -12.88 -11.24 9.86
N PHE A 92 -12.41 -11.76 8.73
CA PHE A 92 -13.20 -12.64 7.86
C PHE A 92 -13.03 -14.14 8.12
N ARG A 93 -12.14 -14.55 9.03
CA ARG A 93 -11.82 -15.97 9.28
C ARG A 93 -13.03 -16.88 9.54
N HIS A 94 -14.07 -16.36 10.18
CA HIS A 94 -15.26 -17.13 10.56
C HIS A 94 -16.48 -16.86 9.66
N LYS A 95 -16.29 -16.11 8.57
CA LYS A 95 -17.35 -15.78 7.63
C LYS A 95 -17.52 -16.92 6.60
N PRO A 96 -18.73 -17.12 6.06
CA PRO A 96 -18.96 -18.05 4.96
C PRO A 96 -18.06 -17.74 3.76
N GLU A 97 -17.62 -18.76 3.04
CA GLU A 97 -16.74 -18.62 1.87
C GLU A 97 -17.29 -17.65 0.81
N ALA A 98 -18.61 -17.68 0.59
CA ALA A 98 -19.29 -16.76 -0.32
C ALA A 98 -19.14 -15.27 0.06
N GLU A 99 -19.00 -14.96 1.36
CA GLU A 99 -18.74 -13.58 1.84
C GLU A 99 -17.26 -13.18 1.70
N CYS A 100 -16.37 -14.14 1.44
CA CYS A 100 -14.92 -13.98 1.39
C CYS A 100 -14.33 -14.02 -0.02
N GLU A 101 -15.13 -14.29 -1.07
CA GLU A 101 -14.61 -14.41 -2.45
C GLU A 101 -13.81 -13.19 -2.91
N TRP A 102 -14.31 -11.98 -2.60
CA TRP A 102 -13.62 -10.73 -2.94
C TRP A 102 -12.29 -10.60 -2.19
N LEU A 103 -12.25 -11.04 -0.92
CA LEU A 103 -11.07 -10.96 -0.07
C LEU A 103 -9.99 -11.91 -0.60
N MET A 104 -10.38 -13.11 -1.04
CA MET A 104 -9.47 -14.05 -1.68
C MET A 104 -8.85 -13.45 -2.94
N GLY A 105 -9.67 -12.90 -3.85
CA GLY A 105 -9.17 -12.26 -5.07
C GLY A 105 -8.25 -11.07 -4.80
N PHE A 106 -8.56 -10.27 -3.78
CA PHE A 106 -7.69 -9.18 -3.34
C PHE A 106 -6.36 -9.68 -2.77
N LEU A 107 -6.37 -10.69 -1.89
CA LEU A 107 -5.15 -11.24 -1.28
C LEU A 107 -4.25 -11.92 -2.31
N GLU A 108 -4.81 -12.66 -3.27
CA GLU A 108 -4.05 -13.25 -4.38
C GLU A 108 -3.40 -12.16 -5.25
N THR A 109 -4.13 -11.09 -5.55
CA THR A 109 -3.59 -9.93 -6.27
C THR A 109 -2.44 -9.29 -5.50
N MET A 110 -2.61 -9.07 -4.19
CA MET A 110 -1.57 -8.53 -3.33
C MET A 110 -0.34 -9.43 -3.26
N GLN A 111 -0.52 -10.74 -3.16
CA GLN A 111 0.57 -11.70 -3.16
C GLN A 111 1.43 -11.56 -4.42
N VAL A 112 0.81 -11.55 -5.61
CA VAL A 112 1.52 -11.36 -6.88
C VAL A 112 2.28 -10.03 -6.90
N ILE A 113 1.62 -8.93 -6.52
CA ILE A 113 2.23 -7.60 -6.50
C ILE A 113 3.45 -7.56 -5.57
N LEU A 114 3.32 -8.08 -4.35
CA LEU A 114 4.40 -8.06 -3.36
C LEU A 114 5.55 -8.97 -3.79
N THR A 115 5.28 -10.16 -4.33
CA THR A 115 6.32 -11.05 -4.87
C THR A 115 7.10 -10.39 -6.02
N LEU A 116 6.41 -9.64 -6.90
CA LEU A 116 7.07 -8.97 -8.02
C LEU A 116 7.86 -7.73 -7.61
N ALA A 117 7.30 -6.94 -6.70
CA ALA A 117 7.84 -5.61 -6.37
C ALA A 117 8.84 -5.63 -5.21
N VAL A 118 8.72 -6.57 -4.29
CA VAL A 118 9.57 -6.70 -3.11
C VAL A 118 10.53 -7.87 -3.35
N GLN A 119 11.61 -7.63 -4.10
CA GLN A 119 12.69 -8.61 -4.22
C GLN A 119 13.48 -8.70 -2.90
N GLU A 120 13.82 -9.92 -2.48
CA GLU A 120 14.38 -10.27 -1.17
C GLU A 120 15.57 -9.39 -0.71
N SER A 121 16.40 -8.88 -1.62
CA SER A 121 17.64 -8.18 -1.28
C SER A 121 17.47 -6.75 -0.74
N GLN A 122 16.38 -6.04 -1.04
CA GLN A 122 16.14 -4.68 -0.55
C GLN A 122 15.36 -4.63 0.78
N TYR A 123 14.70 -5.73 1.15
CA TYR A 123 13.83 -5.76 2.32
C TYR A 123 14.54 -6.29 3.59
N TYR A 124 15.43 -7.28 3.45
CA TYR A 124 16.21 -7.81 4.58
C TYR A 124 17.24 -6.81 5.18
N SER A 125 17.67 -5.77 4.44
CA SER A 125 18.61 -4.77 4.99
C SER A 125 17.96 -3.81 5.99
N PHE A 126 16.63 -3.72 6.04
CA PHE A 126 15.91 -2.92 7.02
C PHE A 126 15.50 -3.73 8.26
N ALA A 127 15.38 -5.05 8.14
CA ALA A 127 15.11 -5.96 9.26
C ALA A 127 16.36 -6.28 10.12
N SER A 128 17.57 -6.01 9.61
CA SER A 128 18.83 -6.21 10.32
C SER A 128 19.41 -4.93 10.95
N ALA A 129 18.66 -3.83 10.93
CA ALA A 129 19.05 -2.52 11.49
C ALA A 129 18.38 -2.18 12.83
N THR A 130 17.82 -3.17 13.51
CA THR A 130 17.37 -3.12 14.93
C THR A 130 18.25 -4.01 15.77
#